data_AF-A0A1I7U3R9-F1
#
_entry.id   AF-A0A1I7U3R9-F1
#
_cell.length_a   1.000
_cell.length_b   1.000
_cell.length_c   1.000
_cell.angle_alpha   90.00
_cell.angle_beta   90.00
_cell.angle_gamma   90.00
#
_symmetry.space_group_name_H-M   'P 1'
#
loop_
_entity.id
_entity.type
_entity.pdbx_description
1 polymer ?
#
loop_
_entity_poly.entity_id
_entity_poly.type
_entity_poly.pdbx_seq_one_letter_code
_entity_poly.pdbx_strand_id
1 'polypeptide(L)'
;MATHDELQTLMSVVPSLQVQEGTPYYDVLLQIIQEIGKEIRPTYTFNKVTCEKLKRHIQTAKILIKACQQEAENDKKKADAAIEAQRQQALAAAKSEKIDETETKN
;
A
#
# COMPACT_ATOMS: atom_id res chain seq x y z
N MET A 1 -0.02 -2.92 4.58
CA MET A 1 1.23 -2.71 5.34
C MET A 1 2.04 -3.99 5.29
N ALA A 2 3.32 -3.89 4.94
CA ALA A 2 4.20 -5.05 4.78
C ALA A 2 4.43 -5.81 6.09
N THR A 3 4.26 -7.13 6.04
CA THR A 3 4.49 -8.01 7.19
C THR A 3 5.98 -8.29 7.38
N HIS A 4 6.41 -8.57 8.61
CA HIS A 4 7.83 -8.83 8.94
C HIS A 4 8.46 -9.95 8.07
N ASP A 5 7.68 -10.99 7.72
CA ASP A 5 8.13 -12.11 6.88
C ASP A 5 8.37 -11.69 5.41
N GLU A 6 7.47 -10.85 4.86
CA GLU A 6 7.64 -10.25 3.54
C GLU A 6 8.82 -9.27 3.51
N LEU A 7 9.00 -8.49 4.59
CA LEU A 7 10.12 -7.57 4.76
C LEU A 7 11.46 -8.31 4.84
N GLN A 8 11.53 -9.44 5.56
CA GLN A 8 12.73 -10.28 5.60
C GLN A 8 13.09 -10.83 4.22
N THR A 9 12.07 -11.31 3.48
CA THR A 9 12.25 -11.78 2.11
C THR A 9 12.73 -10.65 1.19
N LEU A 10 12.18 -9.44 1.34
CA LEU A 10 12.55 -8.24 0.59
C LEU A 10 13.98 -7.77 0.89
N MET A 11 14.39 -7.74 2.16
CA MET A 11 15.74 -7.36 2.58
C MET A 11 16.81 -8.35 2.09
N SER A 12 16.46 -9.63 1.92
CA SER A 12 17.37 -10.63 1.35
C SER A 12 17.65 -10.42 -0.15
N VAL A 13 16.70 -9.82 -0.87
CA VAL A 13 16.75 -9.58 -2.32
C VAL A 13 17.33 -8.19 -2.63
N VAL A 14 17.08 -7.22 -1.75
CA VAL A 14 17.59 -5.84 -1.85
C VAL A 14 18.13 -5.39 -0.49
N PRO A 15 19.43 -5.60 -0.20
CA PRO A 15 20.03 -5.22 1.08
C PRO A 15 20.02 -3.71 1.33
N SER A 16 19.96 -2.92 0.27
CA SER A 16 19.94 -1.45 0.29
C SER A 16 18.56 -0.86 0.56
N LEU A 17 17.51 -1.68 0.62
CA LEU A 17 16.13 -1.22 0.81
C LEU A 17 15.92 -0.92 2.29
N GLN A 18 15.91 0.37 2.66
CA GLN A 18 15.56 0.82 4.00
C GLN A 18 14.04 0.78 4.16
N VAL A 19 13.47 -0.42 4.22
CA VAL A 19 12.04 -0.61 4.49
C VAL A 19 11.86 -0.79 5.99
N GLN A 20 11.16 0.15 6.63
CA GLN A 20 10.73 0.01 8.02
C GLN A 20 9.38 -0.70 8.10
N GLU A 21 9.12 -1.35 9.23
CA GLU A 21 7.79 -1.90 9.54
C GLU A 21 6.73 -0.79 9.46
N GLY A 22 5.61 -1.10 8.81
CA GLY A 22 4.53 -0.13 8.56
C GLY A 22 4.68 0.69 7.28
N THR A 23 5.78 0.56 6.52
CA THR A 23 5.87 1.16 5.18
C THR A 23 4.75 0.61 4.28
N PRO A 24 4.01 1.46 3.54
CA PRO A 24 2.96 1.01 2.63
C PRO A 24 3.56 0.17 1.50
N TYR A 25 2.81 -0.83 1.00
CA TYR A 25 3.32 -1.74 -0.03
C TYR A 25 3.71 -1.00 -1.32
N TYR A 26 3.03 0.12 -1.61
CA TYR A 26 3.31 0.97 -2.76
C TYR A 26 4.72 1.59 -2.74
N ASP A 27 5.15 2.13 -1.60
CA ASP A 27 6.47 2.78 -1.49
C ASP A 27 7.60 1.76 -1.66
N VAL A 28 7.41 0.56 -1.08
CA VAL A 28 8.32 -0.57 -1.26
C VAL A 28 8.41 -0.96 -2.74
N LEU A 29 7.27 -1.00 -3.44
CA LEU A 29 7.23 -1.35 -4.86
C LEU A 29 7.94 -0.31 -5.72
N LEU A 30 7.78 0.97 -5.40
CA LEU A 30 8.46 2.05 -6.09
C LEU A 30 9.98 1.93 -5.98
N GLN A 31 10.50 1.64 -4.78
CA GLN A 31 11.93 1.47 -4.58
C GLN A 31 12.49 0.26 -5.36
N ILE A 32 11.76 -0.86 -5.41
CA ILE A 32 12.17 -2.03 -6.22
C ILE A 32 12.23 -1.68 -7.70
N ILE A 33 11.25 -0.93 -8.22
CA ILE A 33 11.23 -0.51 -9.63
C ILE A 33 12.46 0.36 -9.96
N GLN A 34 12.87 1.24 -9.05
CA GLN A 34 14.08 2.04 -9.23
C GLN A 34 15.34 1.18 -9.29
N GLU A 35 15.45 0.15 -8.44
CA GLU A 35 16.57 -0.79 -8.47
C GLU A 35 16.58 -1.63 -9.75
N ILE A 36 15.42 -2.10 -10.23
CA ILE A 36 15.30 -2.77 -11.54
C ILE A 36 15.91 -1.90 -12.64
N GLY A 37 15.60 -0.59 -12.64
CA GLY A 37 16.15 0.36 -13.60
C GLY A 37 17.68 0.44 -13.60
N LYS A 38 18.32 0.31 -12.43
CA LYS A 38 19.78 0.33 -12.28
C LYS A 38 20.44 -0.94 -12.82
N GLU A 39 19.77 -2.09 -12.70
CA GLU A 39 20.31 -3.39 -13.12
C GLU A 39 20.18 -3.65 -14.64
N ILE A 40 19.39 -2.86 -15.38
CA ILE A 40 19.17 -3.06 -16.83
C ILE A 40 20.47 -2.89 -17.63
N ARG A 41 21.20 -1.78 -17.47
CA ARG A 41 22.44 -1.53 -18.25
C ARG A 41 23.54 -2.54 -17.95
N PRO A 42 23.85 -2.86 -16.67
CA PRO A 42 24.85 -3.88 -16.35
C PRO A 42 24.49 -5.27 -16.87
N THR A 43 23.21 -5.56 -17.16
CA THR A 43 22.77 -6.84 -17.73
C THR A 43 23.20 -7.00 -19.20
N TYR A 44 23.47 -5.91 -19.93
CA TYR A 44 23.90 -6.00 -21.34
C TYR A 44 25.26 -6.68 -21.53
N THR A 45 26.12 -6.68 -20.50
CA THR A 45 27.38 -7.45 -20.53
C THR A 45 27.18 -8.94 -20.22
N PHE A 46 25.93 -9.38 -20.07
CA PHE A 46 25.54 -10.77 -19.80
C PHE A 46 26.18 -11.39 -18.55
N ASN A 47 26.45 -10.57 -17.53
CA ASN A 47 26.95 -11.08 -16.26
C ASN A 47 25.87 -11.92 -15.55
N LYS A 48 26.15 -13.20 -15.33
CA LYS A 48 25.25 -14.16 -14.67
C LYS A 48 24.69 -13.62 -13.35
N VAL A 49 25.50 -12.96 -12.52
CA VAL A 49 25.08 -12.47 -11.21
C VAL A 49 24.04 -11.35 -11.34
N THR A 50 24.30 -10.39 -12.22
CA THR A 50 23.40 -9.27 -12.53
C THR A 50 22.09 -9.78 -13.15
N CYS A 51 22.16 -10.72 -14.10
CA CYS A 51 20.98 -11.33 -14.71
C CYS A 51 20.09 -12.01 -13.66
N GLU A 52 20.67 -12.77 -12.74
CA GLU A 52 19.92 -13.46 -11.67
C GLU A 52 19.38 -12.46 -10.62
N LYS A 53 20.09 -11.36 -10.37
CA LYS A 53 19.61 -10.27 -9.52
C LYS A 53 18.39 -9.58 -10.14
N LEU A 54 18.46 -9.22 -11.42
CA LEU A 54 17.35 -8.63 -12.17
C LEU A 54 16.11 -9.54 -12.19
N LYS A 55 16.30 -10.84 -12.43
CA LYS A 55 15.21 -11.82 -12.38
C LYS A 55 14.54 -11.86 -11.00
N ARG A 56 15.34 -11.91 -9.92
CA ARG A 56 14.81 -11.89 -8.55
C ARG A 56 14.02 -10.61 -8.27
N HIS A 57 14.55 -9.45 -8.63
CA HIS A 57 13.86 -8.17 -8.47
C HIS A 57 12.51 -8.14 -9.19
N ILE A 58 12.44 -8.66 -10.42
CA ILE A 58 11.20 -8.76 -11.19
C ILE A 58 10.19 -9.69 -10.50
N GLN A 59 10.61 -10.86 -10.02
CA GLN A 59 9.70 -11.80 -9.35
C GLN A 59 9.16 -11.22 -8.04
N THR A 60 10.01 -10.58 -7.24
CA THR A 60 9.60 -9.92 -6.00
C THR A 60 8.62 -8.79 -6.27
N ALA A 61 8.86 -7.95 -7.28
CA ALA A 61 7.93 -6.89 -7.68
C ALA A 61 6.55 -7.47 -8.05
N LYS A 62 6.49 -8.60 -8.76
CA LYS A 62 5.22 -9.26 -9.12
C LYS A 62 4.40 -9.73 -7.92
N ILE A 63 5.06 -10.25 -6.89
CA ILE A 63 4.38 -10.66 -5.65
C ILE A 63 3.84 -9.42 -4.95
N LEU A 64 4.67 -8.37 -4.83
CA LEU A 64 4.31 -7.13 -4.16
C LEU A 64 3.15 -6.39 -4.84
N ILE A 65 3.06 -6.44 -6.17
CA ILE A 65 1.92 -5.87 -6.92
C ILE A 65 0.59 -6.48 -6.46
N LYS A 66 0.54 -7.80 -6.18
CA LYS A 66 -0.68 -8.44 -5.68
C LYS A 66 -1.05 -7.93 -4.29
N ALA A 67 -0.06 -7.74 -3.41
CA ALA A 67 -0.27 -7.15 -2.10
C ALA A 67 -0.76 -5.69 -2.18
N CYS A 68 -0.17 -4.88 -3.08
CA CYS A 68 -0.62 -3.50 -3.35
C CYS A 68 -2.06 -3.44 -3.85
N GLN A 69 -2.44 -4.33 -4.77
CA GLN A 69 -3.82 -4.40 -5.30
C GLN A 69 -4.82 -4.74 -4.19
N GLN A 70 -4.48 -5.70 -3.34
CA GLN A 70 -5.33 -6.08 -2.21
C GLN A 70 -5.45 -4.95 -1.17
N GLU A 71 -4.35 -4.25 -0.88
CA GLU A 71 -4.35 -3.07 0.00
C GLU A 71 -5.24 -1.95 -0.57
N ALA A 72 -5.12 -1.65 -1.86
CA ALA A 72 -5.94 -0.63 -2.52
C ALA A 72 -7.45 -0.96 -2.51
N GLU A 73 -7.82 -2.22 -2.77
CA GLU A 73 -9.22 -2.68 -2.70
C GLU A 73 -9.79 -2.56 -1.27
N ASN A 74 -8.98 -2.86 -0.26
CA ASN A 74 -9.39 -2.73 1.14
C ASN A 74 -9.54 -1.27 1.55
N ASP A 75 -8.62 -0.41 1.12
CA ASP A 75 -8.65 1.02 1.45
C ASP A 75 -9.81 1.73 0.75
N LYS A 76 -10.15 1.33 -0.49
CA LYS A 76 -11.36 1.79 -1.17
C LYS A 76 -12.62 1.43 -0.38
N LYS A 77 -12.76 0.18 0.08
CA LYS A 77 -13.91 -0.26 0.91
C LYS A 77 -13.99 0.51 2.23
N LYS A 78 -12.85 0.77 2.87
CA LYS A 78 -12.79 1.59 4.09
C LYS A 78 -13.19 3.04 3.82
N ALA A 79 -12.75 3.62 2.70
CA ALA A 79 -13.13 4.97 2.31
C ALA A 79 -14.65 5.05 2.05
N ASP A 80 -15.22 4.09 1.32
CA ASP A 80 -16.67 4.00 1.09
C ASP A 80 -17.45 3.88 2.42
N ALA A 81 -16.99 3.02 3.33
CA ALA A 81 -17.58 2.87 4.66
C ALA A 81 -17.44 4.12 5.54
N ALA A 82 -16.32 4.84 5.44
CA ALA A 82 -16.09 6.09 6.16
C ALA A 82 -17.00 7.22 5.65
N ILE A 83 -17.23 7.29 4.33
CA ILE A 83 -18.16 8.25 3.72
C ILE A 83 -19.59 7.95 4.17
N GLU A 84 -20.00 6.68 4.23
CA GLU A 84 -21.31 6.29 4.72
C GLU A 84 -21.48 6.59 6.22
N ALA A 85 -20.47 6.30 7.04
CA ALA A 85 -20.47 6.62 8.47
C ALA A 85 -20.57 8.14 8.72
N GLN A 86 -19.82 8.95 7.95
CA GLN A 86 -19.93 10.42 8.01
C GLN A 86 -21.32 10.90 7.61
N ARG A 87 -21.93 10.30 6.58
CA ARG A 87 -23.29 10.64 6.15
C ARG A 87 -24.34 10.30 7.20
N GLN A 88 -24.21 9.16 7.87
CA GLN A 88 -25.10 8.75 8.96
C GLN A 88 -24.94 9.64 10.20
N GLN A 89 -23.70 10.04 10.52
CA GLN A 89 -23.42 11.01 11.60
C GLN A 89 -24.00 12.39 11.29
N ALA A 90 -23.89 12.88 10.05
CA ALA A 90 -24.47 14.14 9.63
C ALA A 90 -26.02 14.10 9.64
N LEU A 91 -26.63 12.98 9.22
CA LEU A 91 -28.07 12.77 9.30
C LEU A 91 -28.56 12.65 10.75
N ALA A 92 -27.79 12.02 11.64
CA ALA A 92 -28.10 11.93 13.06
C ALA A 92 -28.00 13.31 13.75
N ALA A 93 -26.97 14.10 13.42
CA ALA A 93 -26.83 15.48 13.90
C ALA A 93 -27.97 16.40 13.43
N ALA A 94 -28.38 16.27 12.16
CA ALA A 94 -29.55 16.99 11.63
C ALA A 94 -30.88 16.53 12.25
N LYS A 95 -30.93 15.30 12.78
CA LYS A 95 -32.10 14.77 13.50
C LYS A 95 -32.16 15.27 14.95
N SER A 96 -31.02 15.47 15.61
CA SER A 96 -30.98 16.05 16.96
C SER A 96 -31.37 17.53 16.99
N GLU A 97 -30.99 18.33 15.99
CA GLU A 97 -31.40 19.74 15.89
C GLU A 97 -32.92 19.90 15.74
N LYS A 98 -33.58 19.00 15.00
CA LYS A 98 -35.05 19.04 14.83
C LYS A 98 -35.84 18.61 16.07
N ILE A 99 -35.23 17.85 16.98
CA ILE A 99 -35.90 17.40 18.21
C ILE A 99 -35.90 18.52 19.26
N ASP A 100 -34.83 19.31 19.34
CA ASP A 100 -34.71 20.45 20.27
C ASP A 100 -35.69 21.60 19.92
N GLU A 101 -35.91 21.87 18.63
CA GLU A 101 -36.92 22.85 18.17
C GLU A 101 -38.37 22.44 18.47
N THR A 102 -38.64 21.13 18.62
CA THR A 102 -39.97 20.63 18.99
C THR A 102 -40.24 20.66 20.50
N GLU A 103 -39.21 20.67 21.34
CA GLU A 103 -39.38 20.75 22.80
C GLU A 103 -39.53 22.20 23.31
N THR A 104 -39.02 23.20 22.58
CA THR A 104 -39.12 24.62 22.97
C THR A 104 -40.47 25.30 22.65
N LYS A 105 -41.39 24.61 21.94
CA LYS A 105 -42.69 25.16 21.54
C LYS A 105 -43.91 24.55 22.26
N ASN A 106 -43.72 23.67 23.23
CA ASN A 106 -44.81 23.09 24.05
C ASN A 106 -44.88 23.68 25.45
#